data_AF-A0A2G9QJ63-F1
#
_entry.id   AF-A0A2G9QJ63-F1
#
_cell.length_a   1.000
_cell.length_b   1.000
_cell.length_c   1.000
_cell.angle_alpha   90.00
_cell.angle_beta   90.00
_cell.angle_gamma   90.00
#
_symmetry.space_group_name_H-M   'P 1'
#
loop_
_entity.id
_entity.type
_entity.pdbx_description
1 polymer ?
#
loop_
_entity_poly.entity_id
_entity_poly.type
_entity_poly.pdbx_seq_one_letter_code
_entity_poly.pdbx_strand_id
1 'polypeptide(L)'
;MNMCAISFRWIAFEGANFLGRQMLLDSQQILNWSKFSGWKAIGSLRPLKQPAVYFMVRNRHRDKYLTVTGKLSDTRATFVSISSRNGQSSQIWYFTRGFLKSKANDLCLDIIGGKNIPESKVSLWAEHGKTRQKWKINKDGIISSYISDDLVLDVKGGNYYDQNFLIVNRAQENALTQKWDIEIL
;
A
#
# COMPACT_ATOMS: atom_id res chain seq x y z
N MET A 1 -30.99 9.00 -8.12
CA MET A 1 -29.94 9.95 -7.66
C MET A 1 -28.60 9.32 -8.00
N ASN A 2 -27.83 9.94 -8.89
CA ASN A 2 -26.49 9.47 -9.25
C ASN A 2 -25.49 10.06 -8.25
N MET A 3 -24.65 9.22 -7.64
CA MET A 3 -23.62 9.68 -6.70
C MET A 3 -22.23 9.33 -7.23
N CYS A 4 -21.31 10.29 -7.11
CA CYS A 4 -19.89 10.13 -7.40
C CYS A 4 -19.10 10.59 -6.16
N ALA A 5 -18.41 9.67 -5.49
CA ALA A 5 -17.56 9.97 -4.35
C ALA A 5 -16.12 10.18 -4.84
N ILE A 6 -15.72 11.44 -5.00
CA ILE A 6 -14.37 11.79 -5.45
C ILE A 6 -13.40 11.68 -4.26
N SER A 7 -12.38 10.83 -4.44
CA SER A 7 -11.12 10.72 -3.70
C SER A 7 -11.08 10.35 -2.21
N PHE A 8 -12.20 10.09 -1.53
CA PHE A 8 -12.20 9.58 -0.15
C PHE A 8 -13.21 8.45 0.01
N ARG A 9 -12.87 7.37 0.73
CA ARG A 9 -13.87 6.35 1.09
C ARG A 9 -14.83 6.96 2.09
N TRP A 10 -16.13 6.82 1.87
CA TRP A 10 -17.18 7.31 2.76
C TRP A 10 -17.88 6.14 3.43
N ILE A 11 -18.39 6.34 4.64
CA ILE A 11 -19.38 5.44 5.21
C ILE A 11 -20.75 6.13 5.10
N ALA A 12 -21.67 5.48 4.39
CA ALA A 12 -23.08 5.83 4.37
C ALA A 12 -23.83 5.13 5.50
N PHE A 13 -24.77 5.84 6.10
CA PHE A 13 -25.65 5.37 7.15
C PHE A 13 -27.09 5.44 6.66
N GLU A 14 -27.87 4.41 6.98
CA GLU A 14 -29.29 4.34 6.64
C GLU A 14 -30.09 5.42 7.37
N GLY A 15 -29.76 5.66 8.64
CA GLY A 15 -30.40 6.67 9.48
C GLY A 15 -29.66 8.01 9.53
N ALA A 16 -30.36 9.02 10.04
CA ALA A 16 -29.76 10.30 10.40
C ALA A 16 -28.77 10.14 11.58
N ASN A 17 -27.90 11.13 11.79
CA ASN A 17 -26.97 11.19 12.93
C ASN A 17 -26.04 9.96 13.07
N PHE A 18 -25.62 9.37 11.95
CA PHE A 18 -24.72 8.21 11.90
C PHE A 18 -25.28 6.95 12.57
N LEU A 19 -26.60 6.76 12.51
CA LEU A 19 -27.30 5.61 13.08
C LEU A 19 -27.72 4.58 12.03
N GLY A 20 -27.97 3.35 12.48
CA GLY A 20 -28.49 2.28 11.64
C GLY A 20 -27.41 1.53 10.85
N ARG A 21 -27.85 0.85 9.78
CA ARG A 21 -26.97 0.05 8.93
C ARG A 21 -25.94 0.93 8.23
N GLN A 22 -24.75 0.37 8.03
CA GLN A 22 -23.59 1.09 7.49
C GLN A 22 -23.12 0.44 6.18
N MET A 23 -22.64 1.28 5.27
CA MET A 23 -22.12 0.84 3.98
C MET A 23 -20.86 1.61 3.63
N LEU A 24 -19.79 0.89 3.29
CA LEU A 24 -18.58 1.51 2.75
C LEU A 24 -18.82 1.85 1.29
N LEU A 25 -18.71 3.13 0.95
CA LEU A 25 -18.76 3.62 -0.41
C LEU A 25 -17.35 3.63 -1.00
N ASP A 26 -17.21 3.04 -2.18
CA ASP A 26 -16.02 3.19 -3.02
C ASP A 26 -16.15 4.40 -3.96
N SER A 27 -15.12 4.65 -4.76
CA SER A 27 -15.11 5.77 -5.71
C SER A 27 -15.84 5.48 -7.02
N GLN A 28 -16.60 4.38 -7.10
CA GLN A 28 -17.32 4.03 -8.32
C GLN A 28 -18.63 4.81 -8.42
N GLN A 29 -19.08 5.05 -9.65
CA GLN A 29 -20.37 5.69 -9.89
C GLN A 29 -21.50 4.68 -9.61
N ILE A 30 -22.39 5.03 -8.69
CA ILE A 30 -23.60 4.24 -8.42
C ILE A 30 -24.77 4.87 -9.17
N LEU A 31 -25.21 4.22 -10.25
CA LEU A 31 -26.28 4.70 -11.12
C LEU A 31 -27.68 4.54 -10.49
N ASN A 32 -27.89 3.48 -9.70
CA ASN A 32 -29.16 3.25 -9.01
C ASN A 32 -28.92 2.88 -7.55
N TRP A 33 -28.96 3.90 -6.69
CA TRP A 33 -28.73 3.74 -5.26
C TRP A 33 -29.67 2.74 -4.61
N SER A 34 -30.97 2.83 -4.85
CA SER A 34 -31.95 1.97 -4.17
C SER A 34 -31.82 0.51 -4.58
N LYS A 35 -31.49 0.23 -5.85
CA LYS A 35 -31.17 -1.14 -6.30
C LYS A 35 -29.85 -1.66 -5.70
N PHE A 36 -28.83 -0.80 -5.61
CA PHE A 36 -27.52 -1.17 -5.07
C PHE A 36 -27.55 -1.40 -3.55
N SER A 37 -28.20 -0.51 -2.81
CA SER A 37 -28.18 -0.46 -1.35
C SER A 37 -29.38 -1.13 -0.66
N GLY A 38 -30.50 -1.25 -1.37
CA GLY A 38 -31.80 -1.56 -0.75
C GLY A 38 -32.40 -0.40 0.06
N TRP A 39 -31.77 0.78 0.09
CA TRP A 39 -32.22 1.94 0.86
C TRP A 39 -32.91 2.96 -0.04
N LYS A 40 -33.97 3.60 0.47
CA LYS A 40 -34.65 4.69 -0.25
C LYS A 40 -33.77 5.94 -0.35
N ALA A 41 -32.95 6.20 0.67
CA ALA A 41 -32.04 7.34 0.75
C ALA A 41 -30.83 7.02 1.63
N ILE A 42 -29.86 7.93 1.67
CA ILE A 42 -28.78 7.94 2.66
C ILE A 42 -29.19 8.91 3.77
N GLY A 43 -29.31 8.42 5.00
CA GLY A 43 -29.69 9.24 6.15
C GLY A 43 -28.55 10.13 6.65
N SER A 44 -27.30 9.67 6.56
CA SER A 44 -26.11 10.49 6.85
C SER A 44 -24.82 9.91 6.24
N LEU A 45 -23.80 10.75 6.06
CA LEU A 45 -22.50 10.41 5.45
C LEU A 45 -21.35 10.89 6.32
N ARG A 46 -20.34 10.05 6.53
CA ARG A 46 -19.08 10.50 7.13
C ARG A 46 -17.87 10.07 6.29
N PRO A 47 -16.83 10.91 6.19
CA PRO A 47 -15.60 10.49 5.55
C PRO A 47 -14.96 9.40 6.42
N LEU A 48 -14.50 8.31 5.79
CA LEU A 48 -13.70 7.31 6.48
C LEU A 48 -12.33 7.91 6.76
N LYS A 49 -12.12 8.37 7.99
CA LYS A 49 -10.77 8.66 8.49
C LYS A 49 -10.08 7.32 8.74
N GLN A 50 -9.15 6.94 7.89
CA GLN A 50 -8.19 5.88 8.21
C GLN A 50 -7.08 6.54 9.05
N PRO A 51 -7.06 6.37 10.38
CA PRO A 51 -5.87 6.74 11.15
C PRO A 51 -4.67 6.00 10.54
N ALA A 52 -3.50 6.63 10.55
CA ALA A 52 -2.28 5.97 10.10
C ALA A 52 -2.01 4.79 11.03
N VAL A 53 -2.40 3.59 10.60
CA VAL A 53 -2.05 2.35 11.28
C VAL A 53 -0.59 2.08 10.92
N TYR A 54 0.24 1.98 11.95
CA TYR A 54 1.62 1.59 11.79
C TYR A 54 1.71 0.06 11.75
N PHE A 55 2.57 -0.45 10.89
CA PHE A 55 2.78 -1.88 10.74
C PHE A 55 4.21 -2.16 10.28
N MET A 56 4.63 -3.41 10.42
CA MET A 56 5.82 -3.94 9.77
C MET A 56 5.41 -4.79 8.57
N VAL A 57 6.31 -4.92 7.59
CA VAL A 57 6.09 -5.69 6.36
C VAL A 57 7.14 -6.80 6.29
N ARG A 58 6.75 -8.05 6.58
CA ARG A 58 7.66 -9.20 6.63
C ARG A 58 7.61 -9.98 5.32
N ASN A 59 8.76 -10.27 4.73
CA ASN A 59 8.86 -11.16 3.58
C ASN A 59 8.75 -12.62 4.00
N ARG A 60 7.83 -13.38 3.41
CA ARG A 60 7.59 -14.80 3.79
C ARG A 60 8.75 -15.73 3.46
N HIS A 61 9.50 -15.46 2.40
CA HIS A 61 10.62 -16.32 2.03
C HIS A 61 11.84 -16.12 2.93
N ARG A 62 12.15 -14.86 3.26
CA ARG A 62 13.40 -14.51 3.95
C ARG A 62 13.26 -14.35 5.46
N ASP A 63 12.03 -14.30 5.97
CA ASP A 63 11.72 -13.96 7.36
C ASP A 63 12.40 -12.64 7.82
N LYS A 64 12.42 -11.66 6.91
CA LYS A 64 13.03 -10.35 7.08
C LYS A 64 12.03 -9.26 6.78
N TYR A 65 12.27 -8.09 7.34
CA TYR A 65 11.36 -6.96 7.29
C TYR A 65 11.81 -5.90 6.29
N LEU A 66 10.86 -5.31 5.58
CA LEU A 66 11.08 -4.13 4.76
C LEU A 66 11.67 -3.02 5.63
N THR A 67 12.88 -2.57 5.28
CA THR A 67 13.71 -1.73 6.15
C THR A 67 14.29 -0.56 5.36
N VAL A 68 14.18 0.65 5.92
CA VAL A 68 14.97 1.80 5.48
C VAL A 68 16.41 1.62 5.94
N THR A 69 17.33 1.56 4.99
CA THR A 69 18.77 1.36 5.22
C THR A 69 19.55 2.59 4.78
N GLY A 70 20.69 2.85 5.41
CA GLY A 70 21.49 4.06 5.19
C GLY A 70 21.29 5.10 6.28
N LYS A 71 21.89 6.27 6.10
CA LYS A 71 21.86 7.33 7.10
C LYS A 71 20.53 8.09 7.04
N LEU A 72 19.67 7.92 8.03
CA LEU A 72 18.32 8.52 8.05
C LEU A 72 18.31 10.06 7.92
N SER A 73 19.40 10.73 8.33
CA SER A 73 19.54 12.19 8.20
C SER A 73 19.89 12.65 6.78
N ASP A 74 20.27 11.75 5.88
CA ASP A 74 20.60 12.03 4.49
C ASP A 74 19.71 11.20 3.58
N THR A 75 18.62 11.80 3.12
CA THR A 75 17.63 11.15 2.27
C THR A 75 18.21 10.65 0.93
N ARG A 76 19.36 11.17 0.48
CA ARG A 76 20.04 10.70 -0.74
C ARG A 76 20.84 9.43 -0.51
N ALA A 77 21.25 9.18 0.74
CA ALA A 77 21.96 7.98 1.15
C ALA A 77 21.03 6.88 1.67
N THR A 78 19.72 7.14 1.81
CA THR A 78 18.74 6.14 2.22
C THR A 78 18.21 5.32 1.04
N PHE A 79 18.08 4.02 1.25
CA PHE A 79 17.44 3.09 0.31
C PHE A 79 16.57 2.09 1.06
N VAL A 80 15.76 1.33 0.33
CA VAL A 80 14.94 0.27 0.91
C VAL A 80 15.60 -1.09 0.69
N SER A 81 15.61 -1.91 1.74
CA SER A 81 16.11 -3.28 1.71
C SER A 81 15.26 -4.19 2.61
N ILE A 82 15.64 -5.45 2.76
CA ILE A 82 15.11 -6.33 3.81
C ILE A 82 16.18 -6.64 4.87
N SER A 83 15.81 -6.60 6.15
CA SER A 83 16.73 -6.94 7.26
C SER A 83 16.02 -7.63 8.42
N SER A 84 16.77 -8.29 9.30
CA SER A 84 16.20 -8.93 10.50
C SER A 84 15.50 -7.91 11.40
N ARG A 85 14.49 -8.34 12.15
CA ARG A 85 13.76 -7.45 13.06
C ARG A 85 14.71 -6.75 14.02
N ASN A 86 14.61 -5.43 14.14
CA ASN A 86 15.47 -4.62 15.01
C ASN A 86 14.69 -3.64 15.90
N GLY A 87 13.36 -3.58 15.78
CA GLY A 87 12.49 -2.72 16.61
C GLY A 87 12.63 -1.22 16.33
N GLN A 88 13.39 -0.82 15.31
CA GLN A 88 13.61 0.58 14.96
C GLN A 88 12.49 1.12 14.08
N SER A 89 12.32 2.44 14.09
CA SER A 89 11.37 3.14 13.22
C SER A 89 11.63 2.93 11.73
N SER A 90 12.86 2.52 11.35
CA SER A 90 13.22 2.16 9.97
C SER A 90 12.50 0.94 9.43
N GLN A 91 11.90 0.10 10.28
CA GLN A 91 11.08 -1.06 9.91
C GLN A 91 9.58 -0.82 10.08
N ILE A 92 9.20 0.39 10.49
CA ILE A 92 7.81 0.76 10.72
C ILE A 92 7.32 1.56 9.51
N TRP A 93 6.20 1.10 8.96
CA TRP A 93 5.56 1.67 7.79
C TRP A 93 4.13 2.07 8.12
N TYR A 94 3.58 2.93 7.30
CA TYR A 94 2.16 3.24 7.33
C TYR A 94 1.64 3.40 5.91
N PHE A 95 0.36 3.10 5.71
CA PHE A 95 -0.28 3.15 4.40
C PHE A 95 -1.31 4.26 4.37
N THR A 96 -1.20 5.17 3.41
CA THR A 96 -2.15 6.28 3.25
C THR A 96 -2.33 6.64 1.80
N ARG A 97 -3.56 6.82 1.32
CA ARG A 97 -3.87 7.28 -0.05
C ARG A 97 -3.15 6.50 -1.18
N GLY A 98 -2.86 5.21 -0.95
CA GLY A 98 -2.11 4.37 -1.88
C GLY A 98 -0.59 4.37 -1.70
N PHE A 99 -0.05 5.21 -0.83
CA PHE A 99 1.38 5.28 -0.53
C PHE A 99 1.73 4.36 0.63
N LEU A 100 2.78 3.57 0.44
CA LEU A 100 3.47 2.86 1.53
C LEU A 100 4.65 3.73 1.98
N LYS A 101 4.54 4.32 3.17
CA LYS A 101 5.46 5.35 3.67
C LYS A 101 6.23 4.88 4.89
N SER A 102 7.51 5.25 4.99
CA SER A 102 8.31 4.96 6.17
C SER A 102 7.99 5.92 7.31
N LYS A 103 7.86 5.39 8.53
CA LYS A 103 7.76 6.22 9.75
C LYS A 103 9.06 6.97 10.05
N ALA A 104 10.21 6.48 9.61
CA ALA A 104 11.51 7.03 9.96
C ALA A 104 11.80 8.38 9.29
N ASN A 105 11.37 8.56 8.04
CA ASN A 105 11.73 9.73 7.22
C ASN A 105 10.61 10.22 6.29
N ASP A 106 9.40 9.68 6.42
CA ASP A 106 8.22 10.05 5.63
C ASP A 106 8.32 9.80 4.10
N LEU A 107 9.36 9.10 3.64
CA LEU A 107 9.52 8.80 2.21
C LEU A 107 8.60 7.67 1.77
N CYS A 108 8.16 7.75 0.51
CA CYS A 108 7.32 6.75 -0.15
C CYS A 108 8.17 5.66 -0.80
N LEU A 109 7.68 4.42 -0.77
CA LEU A 109 8.18 3.36 -1.65
C LEU A 109 7.92 3.75 -3.12
N ASP A 110 8.97 3.79 -3.94
CA ASP A 110 8.96 4.35 -5.31
C ASP A 110 9.69 3.43 -6.30
N ILE A 111 9.08 3.14 -7.44
CA ILE A 111 9.74 2.41 -8.54
C ILE A 111 10.62 3.37 -9.34
N ILE A 112 11.94 3.17 -9.30
CA ILE A 112 12.91 4.06 -9.94
C ILE A 112 12.59 4.21 -11.43
N GLY A 113 12.45 5.45 -11.88
CA GLY A 113 12.13 5.77 -13.28
C GLY A 113 10.69 5.48 -13.70
N GLY A 114 9.89 4.78 -12.89
CA GLY A 114 8.47 4.50 -13.15
C GLY A 114 8.21 3.67 -14.42
N LYS A 115 9.15 2.79 -14.80
CA LYS A 115 9.02 1.95 -15.99
C LYS A 115 8.13 0.74 -15.70
N ASN A 116 7.28 0.37 -16.65
CA ASN A 116 6.51 -0.88 -16.60
C ASN A 116 7.35 -2.07 -17.09
N ILE A 117 8.45 -2.35 -16.38
CA ILE A 117 9.43 -3.38 -16.76
C ILE A 117 9.77 -4.20 -15.52
N PRO A 118 9.71 -5.54 -15.58
CA PRO A 118 10.20 -6.41 -14.51
C PRO A 118 11.66 -6.12 -14.15
N GLU A 119 12.03 -6.45 -12.91
CA GLU A 119 13.35 -6.17 -12.32
C GLU A 119 13.70 -4.69 -12.13
N SER A 120 12.77 -3.78 -12.40
CA SER A 120 12.94 -2.36 -12.07
C SER A 120 13.13 -2.21 -10.56
N LYS A 121 14.19 -1.51 -10.16
CA LYS A 121 14.54 -1.28 -8.75
C LYS A 121 13.49 -0.43 -8.04
N VAL A 122 13.27 -0.74 -6.78
CA VAL A 122 12.43 0.03 -5.86
C VAL A 122 13.33 0.79 -4.88
N SER A 123 12.95 2.02 -4.58
CA SER A 123 13.67 2.98 -3.74
C SER A 123 12.71 3.66 -2.75
N LEU A 124 13.24 4.59 -1.99
CA LEU A 124 12.50 5.60 -1.24
C LEU A 124 12.61 6.94 -1.96
N TRP A 125 11.50 7.67 -2.04
CA TRP A 125 11.50 9.02 -2.60
C TRP A 125 10.45 9.91 -1.94
N ALA A 126 10.65 11.23 -2.03
CA ALA A 126 9.68 12.20 -1.55
C ALA A 126 8.35 12.04 -2.28
N GLU A 127 7.23 12.17 -1.54
CA GLU A 127 5.88 12.02 -2.09
C GLU A 127 5.65 12.99 -3.24
N HIS A 128 5.22 12.47 -4.39
CA HIS A 128 4.94 13.28 -5.59
C HIS A 128 3.67 12.85 -6.35
N GLY A 129 2.86 11.96 -5.78
CA GLY A 129 1.53 11.63 -6.30
C GLY A 129 1.47 10.70 -7.52
N LYS A 130 2.58 10.50 -8.24
CA LYS A 130 2.64 9.66 -9.45
C LYS A 130 2.35 8.18 -9.15
N THR A 131 1.85 7.47 -10.14
CA THR A 131 1.49 6.04 -10.07
C THR A 131 2.64 5.14 -9.61
N ARG A 132 3.90 5.50 -9.89
CA ARG A 132 5.10 4.76 -9.42
C ARG A 132 5.31 4.73 -7.90
N GLN A 133 4.58 5.53 -7.14
CA GLN A 133 4.55 5.52 -5.67
C GLN A 133 3.27 4.91 -5.10
N LYS A 134 2.34 4.49 -5.96
CA LYS A 134 1.05 3.95 -5.54
C LYS A 134 1.08 2.43 -5.58
N TRP A 135 0.64 1.83 -4.49
CA TRP A 135 0.66 0.40 -4.23
C TRP A 135 -0.69 -0.08 -3.74
N LYS A 136 -1.02 -1.35 -4.01
CA LYS A 136 -2.16 -2.07 -3.45
C LYS A 136 -1.62 -3.16 -2.54
N ILE A 137 -2.02 -3.17 -1.27
CA ILE A 137 -1.74 -4.29 -0.36
C ILE A 137 -2.92 -5.26 -0.46
N ASN A 138 -2.69 -6.43 -1.05
CA ASN A 138 -3.71 -7.41 -1.33
C ASN A 138 -3.85 -8.41 -0.17
N LYS A 139 -5.04 -8.99 0.00
CA LYS A 139 -5.34 -9.94 1.09
C LYS A 139 -4.51 -11.22 1.03
N ASP A 140 -4.03 -11.58 -0.15
CA ASP A 140 -3.23 -12.78 -0.40
C ASP A 140 -1.72 -12.58 -0.11
N GLY A 141 -1.34 -11.41 0.42
CA GLY A 141 0.03 -11.05 0.76
C GLY A 141 0.83 -10.47 -0.41
N ILE A 142 0.22 -10.22 -1.56
CA ILE A 142 0.88 -9.54 -2.67
C ILE A 142 0.78 -8.02 -2.49
N ILE A 143 1.86 -7.31 -2.82
CA ILE A 143 1.85 -5.84 -2.90
C ILE A 143 2.00 -5.45 -4.38
N SER A 144 0.91 -5.06 -5.04
CA SER A 144 0.88 -4.72 -6.47
C SER A 144 1.15 -3.24 -6.72
N SER A 145 1.78 -2.92 -7.84
CA SER A 145 1.98 -1.55 -8.31
C SER A 145 0.74 -1.00 -9.01
N TYR A 146 0.52 0.31 -8.96
CA TYR A 146 -0.45 0.99 -9.84
C TYR A 146 0.08 1.21 -11.27
N ILE A 147 1.36 0.93 -11.55
CA ILE A 147 1.90 1.01 -12.92
C ILE A 147 1.29 -0.08 -13.81
N SER A 148 1.13 -1.30 -13.27
CA SER A 148 0.53 -2.45 -13.93
C SER A 148 0.08 -3.45 -12.86
N ASP A 149 -1.09 -4.07 -13.06
CA ASP A 149 -1.60 -5.10 -12.14
C ASP A 149 -0.73 -6.38 -12.15
N ASP A 150 0.11 -6.56 -13.18
CA ASP A 150 1.05 -7.68 -13.29
C ASP A 150 2.35 -7.46 -12.50
N LEU A 151 2.66 -6.22 -12.10
CA LEU A 151 3.90 -5.88 -11.39
C LEU A 151 3.69 -5.86 -9.88
N VAL A 152 4.46 -6.68 -9.17
CA VAL A 152 4.39 -6.86 -7.72
C VAL A 152 5.73 -6.61 -7.05
N LEU A 153 5.71 -6.15 -5.80
CA LEU A 153 6.90 -5.97 -4.98
C LEU A 153 7.55 -7.33 -4.71
N ASP A 154 8.83 -7.43 -5.02
CA ASP A 154 9.61 -8.65 -4.91
C ASP A 154 10.97 -8.35 -4.26
N VAL A 155 11.48 -9.33 -3.54
CA VAL A 155 12.88 -9.33 -3.11
C VAL A 155 13.68 -9.96 -4.24
N LYS A 156 14.70 -9.26 -4.75
CA LYS A 156 15.52 -9.79 -5.83
C LYS A 156 16.09 -11.16 -5.45
N GLY A 157 15.63 -12.21 -6.13
CA GLY A 157 15.94 -13.61 -5.83
C GLY A 157 16.63 -14.30 -7.01
N GLY A 158 17.93 -14.54 -6.88
CA GLY A 158 18.77 -15.38 -7.75
C GLY A 158 20.08 -15.74 -7.01
N ASN A 159 20.91 -16.63 -7.56
CA ASN A 159 22.15 -17.14 -6.93
C ASN A 159 23.30 -16.10 -6.76
N TYR A 160 23.03 -14.79 -6.90
CA TYR A 160 24.04 -13.75 -6.84
C TYR A 160 23.95 -12.90 -5.57
N TYR A 161 25.08 -12.28 -5.21
CA TYR A 161 25.41 -11.72 -3.88
C TYR A 161 24.50 -10.59 -3.35
N ASP A 162 23.66 -9.97 -4.19
CA ASP A 162 22.87 -8.79 -3.84
C ASP A 162 21.40 -9.12 -3.50
N GLN A 163 21.19 -9.88 -2.43
CA GLN A 163 19.90 -10.54 -2.11
C GLN A 163 18.92 -9.73 -1.24
N ASN A 164 19.26 -8.47 -0.90
CA ASN A 164 18.44 -7.68 0.03
C ASN A 164 17.70 -6.50 -0.65
N PHE A 165 17.88 -6.29 -1.96
CA PHE A 165 17.25 -5.18 -2.67
C PHE A 165 15.83 -5.52 -3.15
N LEU A 166 15.00 -4.49 -3.20
CA LEU A 166 13.61 -4.59 -3.66
C LEU A 166 13.55 -4.24 -5.14
N ILE A 167 12.75 -5.04 -5.87
CA ILE A 167 12.41 -4.81 -7.27
C ILE A 167 10.90 -4.92 -7.43
N VAL A 168 10.39 -4.54 -8.60
CA VAL A 168 9.11 -5.05 -9.09
C VAL A 168 9.32 -6.16 -10.08
N ASN A 169 8.50 -7.21 -10.03
CA ASN A 169 8.57 -8.33 -10.95
C ASN A 169 7.16 -8.79 -11.34
N ARG A 170 7.05 -9.67 -12.33
CA ARG A 170 5.76 -10.29 -12.67
C ARG A 170 5.26 -11.15 -11.52
N ALA A 171 3.98 -11.05 -11.22
CA ALA A 171 3.32 -11.90 -10.23
C ALA A 171 3.49 -13.39 -10.59
N GLN A 172 3.93 -14.18 -9.62
CA GLN A 172 4.09 -15.62 -9.74
C GLN A 172 3.39 -16.29 -8.57
N GLU A 173 2.54 -17.28 -8.85
CA GLU A 173 1.63 -17.89 -7.86
C GLU A 173 2.36 -18.43 -6.61
N ASN A 174 3.53 -19.05 -6.82
CA ASN A 174 4.30 -19.72 -5.78
C ASN A 174 5.58 -18.97 -5.35
N ALA A 175 5.78 -17.73 -5.81
CA ALA A 175 6.97 -16.96 -5.43
C ALA A 175 6.84 -16.39 -4.02
N LEU A 176 7.37 -17.11 -3.02
CA LEU A 176 7.36 -16.66 -1.62
C LEU A 176 8.14 -15.34 -1.41
N THR A 177 9.06 -14.98 -2.30
CA THR A 177 9.77 -13.68 -2.28
C THR A 177 8.84 -12.51 -2.59
N GLN A 178 7.69 -12.77 -3.23
CA GLN A 178 6.65 -11.78 -3.55
C GLN A 178 5.53 -11.73 -2.50
N LYS A 179 5.57 -12.63 -1.50
CA LYS A 179 4.56 -12.71 -0.44
C LYS A 179 5.02 -11.99 0.82
N TRP A 180 4.16 -11.11 1.30
CA TRP A 180 4.43 -10.20 2.40
C TRP A 180 3.33 -10.32 3.46
N ASP A 181 3.74 -10.45 4.72
CA ASP A 181 2.85 -10.40 5.88
C ASP A 181 2.85 -9.01 6.49
N ILE A 182 1.65 -8.48 6.72
CA ILE A 182 1.45 -7.18 7.35
C ILE A 182 1.20 -7.39 8.84
N GLU A 183 2.13 -6.95 9.67
CA GLU A 183 2.10 -7.08 11.13
C GLU A 183 1.75 -5.74 11.76
N ILE A 184 0.51 -5.57 12.19
CA ILE A 184 0.02 -4.34 12.83
C ILE A 184 0.68 -4.14 14.20
N LEU A 185 1.04 -2.88 14.52
CA LEU A 185 1.67 -2.46 15.78
C LEU A 185 0.69 -1.75 16.72
#